data_AF-A0A3C1CL68-F1
#
_entry.id   AF-A0A3C1CL68-F1
#
_cell.length_a   1.000
_cell.length_b   1.000
_cell.length_c   1.000
_cell.angle_alpha   90.00
_cell.angle_beta   90.00
_cell.angle_gamma   90.00
#
_symmetry.space_group_name_H-M   'P 1'
#
loop_
_entity.id
_entity.type
_entity.pdbx_description
1 polymer ?
#
loop_
_entity_poly.entity_id
_entity_poly.type
_entity_poly.pdbx_seq_one_letter_code
_entity_poly.pdbx_strand_id
1 'polypeptide(L)'
;MAKERVERDEEDLVRLYLTDIGQYPLLTKDDEVRLAQTIEAGRDAEGDLQKSAKELTPAKRRELKRKVQTGEQAQQTFVQSNLRLVVSIAKKYQASGLPLLDLIQEGNLGLMHAVEKFDWRKGFKFS
;
A
#
# COMPACT_ATOMS: atom_id res chain seq x y z
N MET A 1 -37.72 1.74 -2.01
CA MET A 1 -37.54 3.21 -1.88
C MET A 1 -36.28 3.61 -1.11
N ALA A 2 -36.18 3.53 0.23
CA ALA A 2 -34.96 3.96 0.95
C ALA A 2 -33.82 2.93 0.87
N LYS A 3 -34.11 1.66 1.17
CA LYS A 3 -33.14 0.55 1.09
C LYS A 3 -32.52 0.40 -0.32
N GLU A 4 -33.37 0.46 -1.32
CA GLU A 4 -32.99 0.38 -2.75
C GLU A 4 -32.13 1.56 -3.23
N ARG A 5 -32.28 2.75 -2.62
CA ARG A 5 -31.37 3.87 -2.89
C ARG A 5 -30.00 3.66 -2.27
N VAL A 6 -29.95 3.16 -1.03
CA VAL A 6 -28.69 2.86 -0.32
C VAL A 6 -27.89 1.77 -1.04
N GLU A 7 -28.55 0.69 -1.48
CA GLU A 7 -27.89 -0.39 -2.23
C GLU A 7 -27.29 0.12 -3.56
N ARG A 8 -28.01 0.99 -4.28
CA ARG A 8 -27.51 1.61 -5.51
C ARG A 8 -26.31 2.52 -5.24
N ASP A 9 -26.36 3.33 -4.19
CA ASP A 9 -25.26 4.23 -3.84
C ASP A 9 -24.00 3.42 -3.45
N GLU A 10 -24.15 2.27 -2.78
CA GLU A 10 -23.04 1.36 -2.47
C GLU A 10 -22.43 0.72 -3.73
N GLU A 11 -23.27 0.26 -4.67
CA GLU A 11 -22.78 -0.26 -5.96
C GLU A 11 -21.98 0.77 -6.75
N ASP A 12 -22.41 2.02 -6.75
CA ASP A 12 -21.72 3.12 -7.43
C ASP A 12 -20.36 3.44 -6.76
N LEU A 13 -20.28 3.39 -5.43
CA LEU A 13 -19.02 3.54 -4.70
C LEU A 13 -18.04 2.39 -4.99
N VAL A 14 -18.53 1.16 -5.05
CA VAL A 14 -17.71 0.00 -5.44
C VAL A 14 -17.19 0.18 -6.87
N ARG A 15 -18.02 0.62 -7.82
CA ARG A 15 -17.60 0.85 -9.21
C ARG A 15 -16.54 1.94 -9.31
N LEU A 16 -16.71 3.05 -8.59
CA LEU A 16 -15.73 4.13 -8.54
C LEU A 16 -14.38 3.61 -8.01
N TYR A 17 -14.41 2.87 -6.91
CA TYR A 17 -13.21 2.28 -6.33
C TYR A 17 -12.51 1.31 -7.29
N LEU A 18 -13.25 0.39 -7.92
CA LEU A 18 -12.67 -0.56 -8.88
C LEU A 18 -12.06 0.14 -10.10
N THR A 19 -12.65 1.26 -10.54
CA THR A 19 -12.15 2.06 -11.65
C THR A 19 -10.84 2.76 -11.29
N ASP A 20 -10.74 3.33 -10.09
CA ASP A 20 -9.54 3.97 -9.56
C ASP A 20 -8.38 2.97 -9.45
N ILE A 21 -8.59 1.85 -8.75
CA ILE A 21 -7.51 0.88 -8.54
C ILE A 21 -7.09 0.16 -9.83
N GLY A 22 -7.94 0.18 -10.86
CA GLY A 22 -7.65 -0.36 -12.17
C GLY A 22 -6.60 0.45 -12.95
N GLN A 23 -6.34 1.70 -12.55
CA GLN A 23 -5.34 2.56 -13.19
C GLN A 23 -3.91 2.25 -12.74
N TYR A 24 -3.73 1.63 -11.58
CA TYR A 24 -2.40 1.31 -11.08
C TYR A 24 -1.83 0.08 -11.81
N PRO A 25 -0.60 0.16 -12.35
CA PRO A 25 0.02 -0.96 -13.05
C PRO A 25 0.33 -2.11 -12.09
N LEU A 26 0.29 -3.34 -12.61
CA LEU A 26 0.71 -4.52 -11.84
C LEU A 26 2.24 -4.57 -11.77
N LEU A 27 2.76 -4.96 -10.61
CA LEU A 27 4.20 -5.09 -10.40
C LEU A 27 4.74 -6.39 -10.99
N THR A 28 5.92 -6.32 -11.59
CA THR A 28 6.75 -7.50 -11.82
C THR A 28 7.49 -7.89 -10.54
N LYS A 29 8.09 -9.10 -10.52
CA LYS A 29 8.94 -9.51 -9.39
C LYS A 29 10.09 -8.52 -9.17
N ASP A 30 10.68 -8.01 -10.25
CA ASP A 30 11.80 -7.08 -10.17
C ASP A 30 11.35 -5.71 -9.65
N ASP A 31 10.13 -5.28 -9.98
CA ASP A 31 9.54 -4.08 -9.39
C ASP A 31 9.29 -4.23 -7.90
N GLU A 32 8.77 -5.38 -7.44
CA GLU A 32 8.59 -5.68 -6.02
C GLU A 32 9.91 -5.56 -5.27
N VAL A 33 10.99 -6.15 -5.80
CA VAL A 33 12.33 -6.06 -5.19
C VAL A 33 12.82 -4.61 -5.15
N ARG A 34 12.71 -3.88 -6.25
CA ARG A 34 13.16 -2.48 -6.35
C ARG A 34 12.42 -1.55 -5.39
N LEU A 35 11.10 -1.70 -5.30
CA LEU A 35 10.28 -0.91 -4.38
C LEU A 35 10.61 -1.28 -2.93
N ALA A 36 10.74 -2.56 -2.60
CA ALA A 36 11.10 -3.01 -1.26
C ALA A 36 12.46 -2.45 -0.79
N GLN A 37 13.48 -2.44 -1.67
CA GLN A 37 14.77 -1.83 -1.38
C GLN A 37 14.68 -0.32 -1.16
N THR A 38 13.83 0.36 -1.93
CA THR A 38 13.61 1.81 -1.79
C THR A 38 12.91 2.15 -0.47
N ILE A 39 11.93 1.34 -0.06
CA ILE A 39 11.23 1.45 1.22
C ILE A 39 12.21 1.22 2.38
N GLU A 40 13.04 0.17 2.30
CA GLU A 40 14.07 -0.13 3.30
C GLU A 40 15.06 1.04 3.46
N ALA A 41 15.57 1.59 2.36
CA ALA A 41 16.47 2.74 2.38
C ALA A 41 15.82 4.02 2.96
N GLY A 42 14.52 4.22 2.71
CA GLY A 42 13.75 5.32 3.31
C GLY A 42 13.60 5.17 4.82
N ARG A 43 13.30 3.96 5.29
CA ARG A 43 13.18 3.63 6.72
C ARG A 43 14.50 3.78 7.46
N ASP A 44 15.60 3.32 6.87
CA ASP A 44 16.94 3.52 7.44
C ASP A 44 17.27 5.01 7.56
N ALA A 45 16.96 5.80 6.52
CA ALA A 45 17.16 7.24 6.54
C ALA A 45 16.31 7.97 7.59
N GLU A 46 15.09 7.49 7.85
CA GLU A 46 14.24 7.98 8.94
C GLU A 46 14.87 7.66 10.31
N GLY A 47 15.35 6.43 10.49
CA GLY A 47 16.06 6.01 11.70
C GLY A 47 17.30 6.87 11.99
N ASP A 48 18.08 7.19 10.96
CA ASP A 48 19.26 8.06 11.06
C ASP A 48 18.87 9.51 11.44
N LEU A 49 17.78 10.04 10.87
CA LEU A 49 17.26 11.36 11.22
C LEU A 49 16.85 11.45 12.69
N GLN A 50 16.28 10.38 13.24
CA GLN A 50 15.85 10.32 14.64
C GLN A 50 17.03 10.18 15.60
N LYS A 51 17.99 9.29 15.31
CA LYS A 51 19.14 9.01 16.19
C LYS A 51 20.17 10.13 16.22
N SER A 52 20.49 10.70 15.06
CA SER A 52 21.61 11.64 14.91
C SER A 52 21.17 13.07 14.64
N ALA A 53 19.90 13.43 14.93
CA ALA A 53 19.34 14.75 14.64
C ALA A 53 20.30 15.89 15.00
N LYS A 54 20.87 15.90 16.21
CA LYS A 54 21.70 17.01 16.71
C LYS A 54 23.08 17.12 16.04
N GLU A 55 23.56 16.06 15.37
CA GLU A 55 24.91 15.97 14.80
C GLU A 55 24.94 16.09 13.26
N LEU A 56 23.77 16.08 12.62
CA LEU A 56 23.69 16.09 11.16
C LEU A 56 23.85 17.50 10.57
N THR A 57 24.73 17.62 9.57
CA THR A 57 24.85 18.84 8.77
C THR A 57 23.54 19.16 8.03
N PRO A 58 23.27 20.43 7.71
CA PRO A 58 22.07 20.80 6.94
C PRO A 58 21.96 20.08 5.59
N ALA A 59 23.09 19.82 4.92
CA ALA A 59 23.13 19.06 3.67
C ALA A 59 22.71 17.60 3.90
N LYS A 60 23.27 16.94 4.92
CA LYS A 60 22.93 15.55 5.23
C LYS A 60 21.48 15.38 5.64
N ARG A 61 20.94 16.31 6.44
CA ARG A 61 19.52 16.32 6.81
C ARG A 61 18.60 16.41 5.59
N ARG A 62 18.94 17.25 4.60
CA ARG A 62 18.15 17.37 3.36
C ARG A 62 18.21 16.09 2.53
N GLU A 63 19.37 15.46 2.42
CA GLU A 63 19.53 14.17 1.72
C GLU A 63 18.67 13.08 2.37
N LEU A 64 18.75 12.92 3.69
CA LEU A 64 17.97 11.91 4.41
C LEU A 64 16.47 12.14 4.27
N LYS A 65 16.01 13.40 4.39
CA LYS A 65 14.59 13.72 4.16
C LYS A 65 14.09 13.34 2.77
N ARG A 66 14.93 13.51 1.73
CA ARG A 66 14.58 13.06 0.37
C ARG A 66 14.46 11.55 0.28
N LYS A 67 15.34 10.80 0.94
CA LYS A 67 15.28 9.33 1.00
C LYS A 67 14.01 8.85 1.70
N VAL A 68 13.64 9.47 2.82
CA VAL A 68 12.38 9.17 3.53
C VAL A 68 11.18 9.36 2.59
N GLN A 69 11.07 10.53 1.97
CA GLN A 69 9.97 10.82 1.02
C GLN A 69 9.93 9.85 -0.16
N THR A 70 11.10 9.45 -0.67
CA THR A 70 11.18 8.47 -1.77
C THR A 70 10.72 7.09 -1.31
N GLY A 71 11.07 6.68 -0.08
CA GLY A 71 10.61 5.44 0.53
C GLY A 71 9.09 5.42 0.76
N GLU A 72 8.53 6.51 1.28
CA GLU A 72 7.07 6.67 1.46
C GLU A 72 6.33 6.54 0.13
N GLN A 73 6.83 7.20 -0.93
CA GLN A 73 6.24 7.10 -2.27
C GLN A 73 6.33 5.69 -2.84
N ALA A 74 7.45 4.99 -2.59
CA ALA A 74 7.61 3.60 -3.00
C ALA A 74 6.63 2.67 -2.27
N GLN A 75 6.42 2.88 -0.96
CA GLN A 75 5.42 2.14 -0.17
C GLN A 75 4.01 2.36 -0.71
N GLN A 76 3.64 3.62 -0.99
CA GLN A 76 2.35 3.94 -1.59
C GLN A 76 2.15 3.24 -2.94
N THR A 77 3.16 3.29 -3.81
CA THR A 77 3.13 2.63 -5.12
C THR A 77 2.99 1.11 -4.97
N PHE A 78 3.70 0.51 -4.02
CA PHE A 78 3.64 -0.93 -3.75
C PHE A 78 2.23 -1.34 -3.32
N VAL A 79 1.63 -0.62 -2.38
CA VAL A 79 0.27 -0.87 -1.88
C VAL A 79 -0.75 -0.70 -3.02
N GLN A 80 -0.71 0.43 -3.73
CA GLN A 80 -1.66 0.76 -4.81
C GLN A 80 -1.69 -0.31 -5.91
N SER A 81 -0.50 -0.80 -6.30
CA SER A 81 -0.37 -1.83 -7.34
C SER A 81 -0.94 -3.19 -6.91
N ASN A 82 -1.20 -3.39 -5.61
CA ASN A 82 -1.73 -4.63 -5.03
C ASN A 82 -3.17 -4.52 -4.53
N LEU A 83 -3.85 -3.37 -4.67
CA LEU A 83 -5.25 -3.21 -4.22
C LEU A 83 -6.21 -4.19 -4.91
N ARG A 84 -5.91 -4.57 -6.16
CA ARG A 84 -6.70 -5.57 -6.91
C ARG A 84 -6.67 -6.97 -6.27
N LEU A 85 -5.57 -7.33 -5.62
CA LEU A 85 -5.45 -8.58 -4.86
C LEU A 85 -6.44 -8.58 -3.70
N VAL A 86 -6.49 -7.49 -2.92
CA VAL A 86 -7.42 -7.33 -1.81
C VAL A 86 -8.86 -7.54 -2.26
N VAL A 87 -9.28 -6.89 -3.35
CA VAL A 87 -10.62 -7.06 -3.91
C VAL A 87 -10.89 -8.52 -4.29
N SER A 88 -9.93 -9.20 -4.93
CA SER A 88 -10.08 -10.59 -5.36
C SER A 88 -10.25 -11.57 -4.19
N ILE A 89 -9.63 -11.26 -3.05
CA ILE A 89 -9.75 -12.02 -1.80
C ILE A 89 -11.08 -11.66 -1.13
N ALA A 90 -11.39 -10.38 -0.94
CA ALA A 90 -12.59 -9.88 -0.28
C ALA A 90 -13.89 -10.42 -0.92
N LYS A 91 -13.94 -10.53 -2.26
CA LYS A 91 -15.06 -11.13 -2.98
C LYS A 91 -15.41 -12.56 -2.52
N LYS A 92 -14.42 -13.34 -2.07
CA LYS A 92 -14.64 -14.70 -1.55
C LYS A 92 -15.36 -14.72 -0.20
N TYR A 93 -15.35 -13.59 0.52
CA TYR A 93 -15.93 -13.46 1.86
C TYR A 93 -17.27 -12.70 1.86
N GLN A 94 -17.86 -12.37 0.69
CA GLN A 94 -19.14 -11.66 0.63
C GLN A 94 -20.31 -12.41 1.29
N ALA A 95 -20.23 -13.75 1.38
CA ALA A 95 -21.24 -14.56 2.07
C ALA A 95 -21.23 -14.39 3.60
N SER A 96 -20.26 -13.66 4.16
CA SER A 96 -20.15 -13.40 5.61
C SER A 96 -21.18 -12.41 6.16
N GLY A 97 -21.93 -11.72 5.29
CA GLY A 97 -22.93 -10.72 5.68
C GLY A 97 -22.38 -9.32 5.94
N LEU A 98 -21.06 -9.10 5.76
CA LEU A 98 -20.45 -7.78 5.78
C LEU A 98 -20.47 -7.12 4.39
N PRO A 99 -20.66 -5.78 4.32
CA PRO A 99 -20.49 -5.01 3.09
C PRO A 99 -19.14 -5.26 2.42
N LEU A 100 -19.11 -5.30 1.08
CA LEU A 100 -17.88 -5.57 0.34
C LEU A 100 -16.81 -4.51 0.61
N LEU A 101 -17.21 -3.23 0.71
CA LEU A 101 -16.29 -2.14 1.00
C LEU A 101 -15.62 -2.32 2.35
N ASP A 102 -16.34 -2.77 3.38
CA ASP A 102 -15.76 -3.00 4.71
C ASP A 102 -14.69 -4.12 4.66
N LEU A 103 -14.99 -5.22 3.97
CA LEU A 103 -14.02 -6.31 3.75
C LEU A 103 -12.77 -5.83 3.00
N ILE A 104 -12.95 -4.95 2.01
CA ILE A 104 -11.85 -4.34 1.26
C ILE A 104 -11.02 -3.44 2.18
N GLN A 105 -11.64 -2.63 3.03
CA GLN A 105 -10.92 -1.74 3.94
C GLN A 105 -10.04 -2.52 4.92
N GLU A 106 -10.58 -3.56 5.55
CA GLU A 106 -9.80 -4.46 6.41
C GLU A 106 -8.66 -5.15 5.65
N GLY A 107 -8.94 -5.63 4.43
CA GLY A 107 -7.92 -6.21 3.56
C GLY A 107 -6.81 -5.21 3.18
N ASN A 108 -7.15 -3.95 2.96
CA ASN A 108 -6.19 -2.88 2.66
C ASN A 108 -5.30 -2.57 3.88
N LEU A 109 -5.84 -2.61 5.10
CA LEU A 109 -5.04 -2.53 6.32
C LEU A 109 -4.04 -3.68 6.39
N GLY A 110 -4.49 -4.91 6.13
CA GLY A 110 -3.62 -6.09 6.08
C GLY A 110 -2.53 -5.98 5.00
N LEU A 111 -2.89 -5.47 3.82
CA LEU A 111 -1.98 -5.22 2.72
C LEU A 111 -0.87 -4.23 3.10
N MET A 112 -1.19 -3.11 3.71
CA MET A 112 -0.20 -2.12 4.16
C MET A 112 0.82 -2.75 5.12
N HIS A 113 0.34 -3.51 6.11
CA HIS A 113 1.21 -4.22 7.04
C HIS A 113 2.08 -5.29 6.35
N ALA A 114 1.53 -5.98 5.35
CA ALA A 114 2.28 -6.97 4.57
C ALA A 114 3.41 -6.31 3.77
N VAL A 115 3.15 -5.15 3.14
CA VAL A 115 4.17 -4.37 2.42
C VAL A 115 5.28 -3.90 3.37
N GLU A 116 4.93 -3.40 4.55
CA GLU A 116 5.92 -2.94 5.54
C GLU A 116 6.90 -4.02 5.99
N LYS A 117 6.43 -5.28 6.02
CA LYS A 117 7.17 -6.45 6.50
C LYS A 117 7.72 -7.32 5.36
N PHE A 118 7.51 -6.92 4.11
CA PHE A 118 7.93 -7.73 2.96
C PHE A 118 9.46 -7.84 2.91
N ASP A 119 9.95 -9.08 2.81
CA ASP A 119 11.37 -9.38 2.74
C ASP A 119 11.71 -9.97 1.38
N TRP A 120 12.21 -9.10 0.49
CA TRP A 120 12.59 -9.44 -0.88
C TRP A 120 13.72 -10.47 -0.96
N ARG A 121 14.53 -10.61 0.11
CA ARG A 121 15.68 -11.52 0.15
C ARG A 121 15.26 -12.99 0.22
N LYS A 122 14.03 -13.27 0.65
CA LYS A 122 13.47 -14.62 0.68
C LYS A 122 13.15 -15.18 -0.70
N GLY A 123 13.14 -14.34 -1.74
CA GLY A 123 12.96 -14.76 -3.13
C GLY A 123 11.53 -15.14 -3.53
N PHE A 124 10.57 -15.06 -2.61
CA PHE A 124 9.14 -15.22 -2.89
C PHE A 124 8.55 -13.96 -3.53
N LYS A 125 7.53 -14.13 -4.38
CA LYS A 125 6.70 -13.03 -4.82
C LYS A 125 5.85 -12.50 -3.67
N PHE A 126 5.45 -11.24 -3.77
CA PHE A 126 4.55 -10.65 -2.79
C PHE A 126 3.16 -11.30 -2.77
N SER A 127 2.61 -11.60 -3.95
CA SER A 127 1.30 -12.25 -4.17
C SER A 127 1.40 -13.73 -4.49
#